data_AF-A0A2W6CVZ9-F1
#
_entry.id   AF-A0A2W6CVZ9-F1
#
_cell.length_a   1.000
_cell.length_b   1.000
_cell.length_c   1.000
_cell.angle_alpha   90.00
_cell.angle_beta   90.00
_cell.angle_gamma   90.00
#
_symmetry.space_group_name_H-M   'P 1'
#
loop_
_entity.id
_entity.type
_entity.pdbx_description
1 polymer ?
#
loop_
_entity_poly.entity_id
_entity_poly.type
_entity_poly.pdbx_seq_one_letter_code
_entity_poly.pdbx_strand_id
1 'polypeptide(L)' 'MNRAVRVLLDTSVIIDLAGVELGVHESAEPAVSAVSLGELAFGLDIDDPIERRARTERY' A
#
# COMPACT_ATOMS: atom_id res chain seq x y z
N MET A 1 -25.18 1.64 -16.84
CA MET A 1 -23.75 1.35 -16.61
C MET A 1 -23.53 1.39 -15.11
N ASN A 2 -23.32 0.23 -14.47
CA ASN A 2 -23.06 0.19 -13.02
C ASN A 2 -21.67 0.79 -12.79
N ARG A 3 -21.56 1.89 -12.03
CA ARG A 3 -20.28 2.54 -11.81
C ARG A 3 -19.48 1.65 -10.85
N ALA A 4 -18.36 1.11 -11.30
CA ALA A 4 -17.48 0.33 -10.44
C ALA A 4 -17.09 1.19 -9.22
N VAL A 5 -17.21 0.61 -8.03
CA VAL A 5 -16.77 1.26 -6.80
C VAL A 5 -15.25 1.40 -6.87
N ARG A 6 -14.74 2.62 -6.72
CA ARG A 6 -13.30 2.87 -6.61
C ARG A 6 -12.88 2.80 -5.16
N VAL A 7 -11.78 2.11 -4.90
CA VAL A 7 -11.18 2.00 -3.57
C VAL A 7 -9.74 2.49 -3.61
N LEU A 8 -9.33 3.25 -2.61
CA LEU A 8 -7.93 3.61 -2.44
C LEU A 8 -7.25 2.52 -1.62
N LEU A 9 -6.20 1.92 -2.16
CA LEU A 9 -5.42 0.93 -1.43
C LEU A 9 -4.49 1.64 -0.44
N ASP A 10 -4.48 1.14 0.80
CA ASP A 10 -3.46 1.50 1.77
C ASP A 10 -2.12 0.87 1.39
N THR A 11 -1.01 1.51 1.76
CA THR A 11 0.34 1.02 1.44
C THR A 11 0.59 -0.38 2.00
N SER A 12 0.08 -0.70 3.19
CA SER A 12 0.20 -2.05 3.77
C SER A 12 -0.46 -3.13 2.92
N VAL A 13 -1.60 -2.81 2.29
CA VAL A 13 -2.31 -3.71 1.37
C VAL A 13 -1.57 -3.85 0.05
N ILE A 14 -0.93 -2.78 -0.44
CA ILE A 14 -0.13 -2.84 -1.67
C ILE A 14 1.12 -3.73 -1.48
N ILE A 15 1.74 -3.68 -0.30
CA ILE A 15 2.93 -4.49 0.03
C ILE A 15 2.64 -6.00 -0.06
N ASP A 16 1.44 -6.44 0.34
CA ASP A 16 1.05 -7.87 0.33
C ASP A 16 -0.32 -8.10 -0.30
N LEU A 17 -0.53 -7.56 -1.51
CA LEU A 17 -1.86 -7.63 -2.15
C LEU A 17 -2.30 -9.08 -2.42
N ALA A 18 -1.36 -9.98 -2.70
CA ALA A 18 -1.65 -11.39 -2.97
C ALA A 18 -2.04 -12.18 -1.70
N GLY A 19 -1.63 -11.72 -0.51
CA GLY A 19 -1.96 -12.34 0.77
C GLY A 19 -3.23 -11.79 1.44
N VAL A 20 -3.81 -10.69 0.94
CA VAL A 20 -4.94 -10.01 1.57
C VAL A 20 -6.29 -10.46 1.00
N GLU A 21 -7.21 -10.85 1.88
CA GLU A 21 -8.60 -11.11 1.54
C GLU A 21 -9.40 -9.79 1.43
N LEU A 22 -9.75 -9.39 0.20
CA LEU A 22 -10.44 -8.12 -0.09
C LEU A 22 -11.98 -8.18 0.11
N GLY A 23 -12.53 -9.38 0.25
CA GLY A 23 -13.96 -9.62 0.48
C GLY A 23 -14.85 -8.92 -0.54
N VAL A 24 -15.82 -8.14 -0.06
CA VAL A 24 -16.80 -7.42 -0.92
C VAL A 24 -16.15 -6.42 -1.89
N HIS A 25 -14.87 -6.09 -1.70
CA HIS A 25 -14.13 -5.15 -2.54
C HIS A 25 -13.26 -5.82 -3.60
N GLU A 26 -13.29 -7.14 -3.74
CA GLU A 26 -12.49 -7.88 -4.73
C GLU A 26 -12.75 -7.42 -6.18
N SER A 27 -13.96 -6.97 -6.48
CA SER A 27 -14.35 -6.46 -7.81
C SER A 27 -14.25 -4.93 -7.94
N ALA A 28 -13.75 -4.23 -6.92
CA ALA A 28 -13.60 -2.79 -6.95
C ALA A 28 -12.46 -2.35 -7.89
N GLU A 29 -12.56 -1.15 -8.44
CA GLU A 29 -11.48 -0.55 -9.21
C GLU A 29 -10.44 0.05 -8.24
N PRO A 30 -9.21 -0.49 -8.18
CA PRO A 30 -8.20 0.01 -7.25
C PRO A 30 -7.64 1.35 -7.74
N ALA A 31 -7.37 2.24 -6.79
CA ALA A 31 -6.58 3.44 -6.96
C ALA A 31 -5.40 3.41 -5.99
N VAL A 32 -4.30 4.04 -6.40
CA VAL A 32 -3.09 4.19 -5.59
C VAL A 32 -2.79 5.68 -5.47
N SER A 33 -2.48 6.14 -4.25
CA SER A 33 -2.11 7.54 -4.02
C SER A 33 -0.64 7.77 -4.37
N ALA A 34 -0.30 9.01 -4.73
CA ALA A 34 1.10 9.42 -4.89
C ALA A 34 1.91 9.26 -3.57
N VAL A 35 1.25 9.37 -2.42
CA VAL A 35 1.88 9.16 -1.10
C VAL A 35 2.28 7.70 -0.93
N SER A 36 1.36 6.77 -1.20
CA SER A 36 1.64 5.32 -1.13
C SER A 36 2.74 4.89 -2.09
N LEU A 37 2.81 5.49 -3.29
CA LEU A 37 3.95 5.30 -4.19
C LEU A 37 5.27 5.80 -3.60
N GLY A 38 5.26 6.97 -2.95
CA GLY A 38 6.43 7.52 -2.27
C GLY A 38 6.89 6.64 -1.10
N GLU A 39 5.96 6.11 -0.30
CA GLU A 39 6.25 5.20 0.81
C GLU A 39 6.86 3.88 0.31
N LEU A 40 6.33 3.30 -0.77
CA LEU A 40 6.90 2.11 -1.40
C LEU A 40 8.29 2.40 -1.96
N ALA A 41 8.46 3.50 -2.70
CA ALA A 41 9.75 3.90 -3.25
C ALA A 41 10.80 4.14 -2.15
N PHE A 42 10.41 4.73 -1.03
CA PHE A 42 11.26 4.90 0.14
C PHE A 42 11.65 3.55 0.78
N GLY A 43 10.74 2.57 0.77
CA GLY A 43 10.98 1.23 1.29
C GLY A 43 11.79 0.30 0.37
N LEU A 44 11.84 0.57 -0.94
CA LEU A 44 12.55 -0.25 -1.93
C LEU A 44 14.09 -0.16 -1.84
N ASP A 45 14.63 0.85 -1.15
CA ASP A 45 16.08 1.11 -1.07
C ASP A 45 16.72 0.56 0.22
N ILE A 46 16.01 -0.26 1.00
CA ILE A 46 16.47 -0.73 2.32
C ILE A 46 16.11 -2.21 2.51
N ASP A 47 17.13 -3.07 2.57
CA ASP A 47 17.00 -4.52 2.78
C ASP A 47 16.60 -4.91 4.22
N ASP A 48 16.71 -4.00 5.20
CA ASP A 48 16.47 -4.29 6.63
C ASP A 48 15.25 -3.55 7.23
N PRO A 49 14.17 -4.28 7.62
CA PRO A 49 12.99 -3.70 8.26
C PRO A 49 13.24 -3.13 9.67
N ILE A 50 14.36 -3.44 10.33
CA ILE A 50 14.76 -2.84 11.62
C ILE A 50 15.32 -1.42 11.40
N GLU A 51 16.09 -1.20 10.35
CA GLU A 51 16.61 0.13 9.99
C GLU A 51 15.47 1.12 9.67
N ARG A 52 14.38 0.63 9.06
CA ARG A 52 13.13 1.38 8.85
C ARG A 52 12.58 1.97 10.16
N ARG A 53 12.42 1.16 11.21
CA ARG A 53 11.85 1.62 12.49
C ARG A 53 12.76 2.66 13.15
N ALA A 54 14.07 2.45 13.10
CA ALA A 54 15.06 3.35 13.68
C ALA A 54 15.17 4.72 12.97
N ARG A 55 14.73 4.83 11.71
CA ARG A 55 14.73 6.09 10.94
C ARG A 55 13.45 6.89 11.11
N THR A 56 12.30 6.23 11.21
CA THR A 56 11.01 6.88 11.51
C THR A 56 10.96 7.47 12.92
N GLU A 57 11.70 6.90 13.88
CA GLU A 57 11.76 7.44 15.25
C GLU A 57 12.69 8.67 15.41
N ARG A 58 13.42 9.08 14.36
CA ARG A 58 14.34 10.23 14.39
C ARG A 58 13.75 11.55 13.88
N TYR A 59 12.54 11.53 13.34
CA TYR A 59 11.81 12.70 12.81
C TYR A 59 10.36 12.65 13.27
#